data_AF-A0A4R2CPZ1-F1
#
_entry.id   AF-A0A4R2CPZ1-F1
#
_cell.length_a   1.000
_cell.length_b   1.000
_cell.length_c   1.000
_cell.angle_alpha   90.00
_cell.angle_beta   90.00
_cell.angle_gamma   90.00
#
_symmetry.space_group_name_H-M   'P 1'
#
loop_
_entity.id
_entity.type
_entity.pdbx_description
1 polymer ?
#
loop_
_entity_poly.entity_id
_entity_poly.type
_entity_poly.pdbx_seq_one_letter_code
_entity_poly.pdbx_strand_id
1 'polypeptide(L)'
;MAELVTGPDGAVVDGVLRLGRDGIAVAGYEVTTTRTARGLRYDVLTPDGEQVSWTAPTASQRTLILGGARSGKSTEAERLLADNADTLYVATGGDGSADPEWASRIALHRARRPSGWGLAETIDLVPLLASPGPPLLIDCLTLWLSRTMDACEVWSDLTRATVVEARIADLAAAWSSTSRTVVAVSNDIGAGVVPADPGTRLFRDLMGRLNTTIAHHSTTVLWTLAGRTIPL
;
A
#
# COMPACT_ATOMS: atom_id res chain seq x y z
N MET A 1 41.14 -19.52 4.96
CA MET A 1 40.02 -19.86 5.86
C MET A 1 39.41 -18.55 6.30
N ALA A 2 38.28 -18.15 5.70
CA ALA A 2 37.58 -16.92 6.08
C ALA A 2 36.32 -17.32 6.85
N GLU A 3 36.21 -16.77 8.06
CA GLU A 3 35.25 -17.14 9.09
C GLU A 3 33.93 -16.35 8.92
N LEU A 4 32.80 -17.05 9.10
CA LEU A 4 31.42 -16.58 8.90
C LEU A 4 30.97 -15.62 10.01
N VAL A 5 30.25 -14.53 9.64
CA VAL A 5 29.37 -13.81 10.57
C VAL A 5 27.99 -13.65 9.94
N THR A 6 26.98 -14.21 10.60
CA THR A 6 25.57 -14.26 10.17
C THR A 6 24.78 -13.03 10.63
N GLY A 7 23.91 -12.51 9.76
CA GLY A 7 22.80 -11.60 10.10
C GLY A 7 21.47 -12.10 9.51
N PRO A 8 20.29 -11.66 10.00
CA PRO A 8 19.05 -12.46 10.04
C PRO A 8 18.37 -12.84 8.72
N ASP A 9 18.84 -12.37 7.57
CA ASP A 9 18.14 -12.54 6.27
C ASP A 9 19.01 -13.24 5.20
N GLY A 10 19.97 -14.06 5.67
CA GLY A 10 21.09 -14.60 4.89
C GLY A 10 20.80 -15.79 3.97
N ALA A 11 21.05 -15.61 2.68
CA ALA A 11 21.60 -16.65 1.81
C ALA A 11 22.97 -16.15 1.28
N VAL A 12 24.00 -16.99 1.40
CA VAL A 12 25.42 -16.64 1.19
C VAL A 12 25.98 -17.38 -0.03
N VAL A 13 26.79 -16.69 -0.84
CA VAL A 13 27.79 -17.27 -1.75
C VAL A 13 29.12 -16.54 -1.49
N ASP A 14 30.23 -17.27 -1.48
CA ASP A 14 31.59 -16.81 -1.16
C ASP A 14 31.99 -15.48 -1.86
N GLY A 15 32.32 -14.43 -1.10
CA GLY A 15 33.04 -13.25 -1.64
C GLY A 15 32.32 -11.88 -1.67
N VAL A 16 31.22 -11.72 -0.91
CA VAL A 16 30.58 -10.45 -0.47
C VAL A 16 29.97 -9.53 -1.56
N LEU A 17 28.71 -9.81 -1.90
CA LEU A 17 27.79 -8.87 -2.55
C LEU A 17 26.84 -8.24 -1.51
N ARG A 18 26.77 -6.90 -1.39
CA ARG A 18 25.75 -6.22 -0.55
C ARG A 18 24.52 -5.88 -1.40
N LEU A 19 23.39 -6.56 -1.14
CA LEU A 19 22.11 -6.36 -1.82
C LEU A 19 21.33 -5.17 -1.24
N GLY A 20 21.38 -4.03 -1.94
CA GLY A 20 20.51 -2.87 -1.71
C GLY A 20 19.24 -2.92 -2.57
N ARG A 21 18.24 -2.10 -2.21
CA ARG A 21 16.96 -1.97 -2.94
C ARG A 21 17.10 -1.54 -4.41
N ASP A 22 18.23 -0.94 -4.76
CA ASP A 22 18.43 -0.22 -6.04
C ASP A 22 19.51 -0.86 -6.95
N GLY A 23 19.78 -2.15 -6.79
CA GLY A 23 20.76 -2.89 -7.60
C GLY A 23 22.20 -2.79 -7.08
N ILE A 24 23.09 -3.56 -7.70
CA ILE A 24 24.49 -3.74 -7.26
C ILE A 24 25.44 -3.55 -8.43
N ALA A 25 26.58 -2.88 -8.19
CA ALA A 25 27.78 -3.02 -8.99
C ALA A 25 28.94 -3.50 -8.09
N VAL A 26 29.50 -4.69 -8.37
CA VAL A 26 30.76 -5.16 -7.79
C VAL A 26 31.78 -5.24 -8.92
N ALA A 27 32.96 -4.66 -8.72
CA ALA A 27 33.99 -4.61 -9.75
C ALA A 27 34.38 -6.03 -10.24
N GLY A 28 34.30 -6.26 -11.54
CA GLY A 28 34.61 -7.55 -12.18
C GLY A 28 33.42 -8.51 -12.33
N TYR A 29 32.26 -8.22 -11.74
CA TYR A 29 31.05 -9.03 -11.87
C TYR A 29 30.06 -8.34 -12.80
N GLU A 30 29.48 -9.06 -13.75
CA GLU A 30 28.32 -8.58 -14.50
C GLU A 30 27.06 -9.06 -13.80
N VAL A 31 26.23 -8.10 -13.35
CA VAL A 31 24.98 -8.41 -12.63
C VAL A 31 23.80 -7.90 -13.45
N THR A 32 22.94 -8.81 -13.89
CA THR A 32 21.63 -8.47 -14.46
C THR A 32 20.56 -8.67 -13.39
N THR A 33 19.80 -7.61 -13.11
CA THR A 33 18.67 -7.69 -12.18
C THR A 33 17.35 -7.64 -12.95
N THR A 34 16.50 -8.64 -12.76
CA THR A 34 15.20 -8.73 -13.41
C THR A 34 14.09 -8.83 -12.36
N ARG A 35 13.07 -7.98 -12.46
CA ARG A 35 11.88 -8.11 -11.60
C ARG A 35 11.02 -9.28 -12.09
N THR A 36 10.66 -10.17 -11.18
CA THR A 36 9.80 -11.34 -11.46
C THR A 36 8.59 -11.34 -10.54
N ALA A 37 7.58 -12.16 -10.84
CA ALA A 37 6.44 -12.36 -9.94
C ALA A 37 6.82 -12.94 -8.55
N ARG A 38 8.00 -13.55 -8.42
CA ARG A 38 8.50 -14.16 -7.18
C ARG A 38 9.53 -13.30 -6.43
N GLY A 39 9.85 -12.10 -6.94
CA GLY A 39 10.83 -11.19 -6.37
C GLY A 39 11.85 -10.68 -7.38
N LEU A 40 13.00 -10.18 -6.90
CA LEU A 40 14.10 -9.73 -7.75
C LEU A 40 14.98 -10.93 -8.06
N ARG A 41 15.05 -11.28 -9.34
CA ARG A 41 16.02 -12.25 -9.86
C ARG A 41 17.34 -11.54 -10.10
N TYR A 42 18.40 -12.15 -9.61
CA TYR A 42 19.77 -11.73 -9.85
C TYR A 42 20.43 -12.83 -10.68
N ASP A 43 20.93 -12.45 -11.85
CA ASP A 43 21.78 -13.27 -12.70
C ASP A 43 23.18 -12.64 -12.68
N VAL A 44 24.16 -13.37 -12.14
CA VAL A 44 25.53 -12.88 -11.92
C VAL A 44 26.50 -13.72 -12.74
N LEU A 45 27.32 -13.05 -13.56
CA LEU A 45 28.49 -13.64 -14.22
C LEU A 45 29.74 -13.22 -13.44
N THR A 46 30.48 -14.21 -12.95
CA THR A 46 31.72 -14.01 -12.22
C THR A 46 32.90 -13.73 -13.18
N PRO A 47 34.01 -13.13 -12.71
CA PRO A 47 35.18 -12.87 -13.56
C PRO A 47 35.80 -14.12 -14.21
N ASP A 48 35.64 -15.28 -13.59
CA ASP A 48 36.08 -16.60 -14.06
C ASP A 48 35.07 -17.30 -14.97
N GLY A 49 33.93 -16.65 -15.28
CA GLY A 49 32.93 -17.11 -16.24
C GLY A 49 31.87 -18.05 -15.66
N GLU A 50 31.77 -18.17 -14.33
CA GLU A 50 30.69 -18.89 -13.67
C GLU A 50 29.41 -18.05 -13.67
N GLN A 51 28.27 -18.70 -13.94
CA GLN A 51 26.97 -18.06 -13.91
C GLN A 51 26.17 -18.54 -12.70
N VAL A 52 25.81 -17.60 -11.82
CA VAL A 52 25.01 -17.87 -10.62
C VAL A 52 23.72 -17.08 -10.68
N SER A 53 22.60 -17.76 -10.46
CA SER A 53 21.27 -17.14 -10.45
C SER A 53 20.52 -17.45 -9.17
N TRP A 54 19.93 -16.43 -8.55
CA TRP A 54 18.97 -16.62 -7.45
C TRP A 54 17.83 -15.61 -7.53
N THR A 55 16.76 -15.87 -6.78
CA THR A 55 15.64 -14.94 -6.64
C THR A 55 15.52 -14.57 -5.18
N ALA A 56 15.81 -13.31 -4.85
CA ALA A 56 15.49 -12.79 -3.52
C ALA A 56 14.01 -12.40 -3.51
N PRO A 57 13.24 -12.75 -2.47
CA PRO A 57 11.93 -12.15 -2.28
C PRO A 57 12.09 -10.64 -2.28
N THR A 58 11.33 -9.93 -3.10
CA THR A 58 11.14 -8.50 -2.83
C THR A 58 10.36 -8.42 -1.52
N ALA A 59 10.88 -7.70 -0.52
CA ALA A 59 10.09 -7.34 0.64
C ALA A 59 8.74 -6.79 0.16
N SER A 60 7.64 -7.29 0.72
CA SER A 60 6.30 -6.84 0.32
C SER A 60 6.25 -5.31 0.44
N GLN A 61 6.02 -4.65 -0.70
CA GLN A 61 5.98 -3.19 -0.75
C GLN A 61 4.62 -2.73 -0.25
N ARG A 62 4.62 -2.09 0.91
CA ARG A 62 3.45 -1.50 1.55
C ARG A 62 3.58 0.01 1.44
N THR A 63 2.86 0.59 0.50
CA THR A 63 2.91 2.01 0.21
C THR A 63 1.62 2.69 0.65
N LEU A 64 1.72 3.66 1.52
CA LEU A 64 0.61 4.56 1.86
C LEU A 64 0.81 5.89 1.14
N ILE A 65 -0.19 6.36 0.41
CA ILE A 65 -0.20 7.68 -0.22
C ILE A 65 -1.23 8.56 0.46
N LEU A 66 -0.74 9.60 1.14
CA LEU A 66 -1.52 10.63 1.79
C LEU A 66 -1.70 11.83 0.86
N GLY A 67 -2.77 12.60 1.06
CA GLY A 67 -2.94 13.89 0.39
C GLY A 67 -4.38 14.40 0.44
N GLY A 68 -4.56 15.69 0.14
CA GLY A 68 -5.89 16.29 0.12
C GLY A 68 -6.84 15.69 -0.92
N ALA A 69 -8.10 16.11 -0.87
CA ALA A 69 -9.04 15.83 -1.95
C ALA A 69 -8.52 16.43 -3.27
N ARG A 70 -8.65 15.68 -4.39
CA ARG A 70 -8.20 16.10 -5.73
C ARG A 70 -6.70 16.45 -5.82
N SER A 71 -5.86 15.94 -4.91
CA SER A 71 -4.43 16.23 -4.96
C SER A 71 -3.66 15.44 -6.02
N GLY A 72 -4.24 14.37 -6.58
CA GLY A 72 -3.59 13.47 -7.55
C GLY A 72 -3.15 12.11 -7.00
N LYS A 73 -3.40 11.83 -5.70
CA LYS A 73 -2.92 10.59 -5.04
C LYS A 73 -3.40 9.28 -5.69
N SER A 74 -4.63 9.22 -6.21
CA SER A 74 -5.12 8.01 -6.91
C SER A 74 -4.37 7.78 -8.22
N THR A 75 -4.10 8.85 -8.99
CA THR A 75 -3.30 8.75 -10.23
C THR A 75 -1.89 8.26 -9.94
N GLU A 76 -1.27 8.72 -8.86
CA GLU A 76 0.03 8.20 -8.45
C GLU A 76 -0.02 6.73 -8.01
N ALA A 77 -1.05 6.35 -7.23
CA ALA A 77 -1.23 4.95 -6.84
C ALA A 77 -1.39 4.03 -8.06
N GLU A 78 -2.16 4.47 -9.06
CA GLU A 78 -2.30 3.78 -10.35
C GLU A 78 -0.95 3.66 -11.06
N ARG A 79 -0.17 4.75 -11.12
CA ARG A 79 1.16 4.79 -11.75
C ARG A 79 2.14 3.81 -11.10
N LEU A 80 2.15 3.70 -9.78
CA LEU A 80 3.03 2.77 -9.04
C LEU A 80 2.75 1.30 -9.36
N LEU A 81 1.54 0.98 -9.84
CA LEU A 81 1.12 -0.37 -10.15
C LEU A 81 0.91 -0.59 -11.66
N ALA A 82 1.23 0.38 -12.52
CA ALA A 82 0.94 0.34 -13.95
C ALA A 82 1.50 -0.92 -14.66
N ASP A 83 2.68 -1.39 -14.24
CA ASP A 83 3.32 -2.58 -14.81
C ASP A 83 2.74 -3.92 -14.29
N ASN A 84 1.81 -3.88 -13.33
CA ASN A 84 1.18 -5.05 -12.72
C ASN A 84 -0.23 -5.24 -13.30
N ALA A 85 -0.31 -5.94 -14.43
CA ALA A 85 -1.56 -6.14 -15.17
C ALA A 85 -2.63 -6.93 -14.40
N ASP A 86 -2.24 -7.72 -13.39
CA ASP A 86 -3.11 -8.55 -12.55
C ASP A 86 -3.60 -7.83 -11.28
N THR A 87 -3.26 -6.56 -11.08
CA THR A 87 -3.62 -5.77 -9.89
C THR A 87 -5.11 -5.87 -9.59
N LEU A 88 -5.44 -6.13 -8.33
CA LEU A 88 -6.79 -6.06 -7.82
C LEU A 88 -7.06 -4.67 -7.25
N TYR A 89 -7.92 -3.92 -7.92
CA TYR A 89 -8.44 -2.66 -7.44
C TYR A 89 -9.51 -2.90 -6.38
N VAL A 90 -9.36 -2.31 -5.19
CA VAL A 90 -10.30 -2.42 -4.07
C VAL A 90 -10.96 -1.07 -3.83
N ALA A 91 -12.21 -0.95 -4.28
CA ALA A 91 -13.04 0.22 -4.11
C ALA A 91 -13.80 0.15 -2.78
N THR A 92 -13.47 1.02 -1.84
CA THR A 92 -14.08 1.01 -0.50
C THR A 92 -15.32 1.91 -0.42
N GLY A 93 -15.56 2.76 -1.43
CA GLY A 93 -16.57 3.82 -1.41
C GLY A 93 -18.03 3.40 -1.57
N GLY A 94 -18.31 2.14 -1.88
CA GLY A 94 -19.69 1.64 -2.08
C GLY A 94 -20.27 2.01 -3.45
N ASP A 95 -21.51 1.59 -3.69
CA ASP A 95 -22.22 1.88 -4.94
C ASP A 95 -22.79 3.30 -4.89
N GLY A 96 -22.43 4.13 -5.87
CA GLY A 96 -22.88 5.53 -5.92
C GLY A 96 -24.32 5.73 -6.38
N SER A 97 -25.19 4.79 -6.05
CA SER A 97 -26.58 4.74 -6.51
C SER A 97 -27.46 5.87 -5.96
N ALA A 98 -27.05 6.52 -4.86
CA ALA A 98 -27.82 7.58 -4.20
C ALA A 98 -27.36 9.02 -4.50
N ASP A 99 -26.20 9.23 -5.13
CA ASP A 99 -25.61 10.56 -5.36
C ASP A 99 -25.05 10.68 -6.80
N PRO A 100 -25.63 11.54 -7.66
CA PRO A 100 -25.16 11.75 -9.03
C PRO A 100 -23.73 12.29 -9.17
N GLU A 101 -23.26 13.12 -8.23
CA GLU A 101 -21.86 13.59 -8.22
C GLU A 101 -20.93 12.42 -7.91
N TRP A 102 -21.30 11.62 -6.90
CA TRP A 102 -20.57 10.42 -6.52
C TRP A 102 -20.55 9.36 -7.64
N ALA A 103 -21.68 9.14 -8.32
CA ALA A 103 -21.77 8.26 -9.49
C ALA A 103 -20.85 8.71 -10.63
N SER A 104 -20.80 10.01 -10.91
CA SER A 104 -19.91 10.59 -11.92
C SER A 104 -18.43 10.39 -11.56
N ARG A 105 -18.09 10.51 -10.28
CA ARG A 105 -16.74 10.25 -9.77
C ARG A 105 -16.35 8.79 -9.90
N ILE A 106 -17.27 7.86 -9.60
CA ILE A 106 -17.07 6.42 -9.80
C ILE A 106 -16.85 6.12 -11.29
N ALA A 107 -17.67 6.70 -12.18
CA ALA A 107 -17.54 6.50 -13.62
C ALA A 107 -16.16 6.94 -14.15
N LEU A 108 -15.70 8.13 -13.74
CA LEU A 108 -14.35 8.60 -14.07
C LEU A 108 -13.26 7.67 -13.54
N HIS A 109 -13.44 7.12 -12.33
CA HIS A 109 -12.48 6.20 -11.75
C HIS A 109 -12.43 4.87 -12.52
N ARG A 110 -13.60 4.30 -12.83
CA ARG A 110 -13.73 3.07 -13.62
C ARG A 110 -13.13 3.22 -15.02
N ALA A 111 -13.29 4.38 -15.65
CA ALA A 111 -12.76 4.67 -16.98
C ALA A 111 -11.23 4.82 -17.02
N ARG A 112 -10.60 5.29 -15.92
CA ARG A 112 -9.13 5.40 -15.84
C ARG A 112 -8.43 4.09 -15.53
N ARG A 113 -9.11 3.18 -14.83
CA ARG A 113 -8.55 1.89 -14.43
C ARG A 113 -8.14 1.08 -15.67
N PRO A 114 -6.90 0.54 -15.70
CA PRO A 114 -6.50 -0.39 -16.76
C PRO A 114 -7.48 -1.56 -16.88
N SER A 115 -7.87 -1.92 -18.10
CA SER A 115 -8.92 -2.91 -18.36
C SER A 115 -8.57 -4.33 -17.87
N GLY A 116 -7.28 -4.63 -17.69
CA GLY A 116 -6.80 -5.91 -17.18
C GLY A 116 -6.93 -6.08 -15.66
N TRP A 117 -7.14 -5.00 -14.91
CA TRP A 117 -7.19 -5.06 -13.45
C TRP A 117 -8.47 -5.73 -12.96
N GLY A 118 -8.38 -6.43 -11.83
CA GLY A 118 -9.55 -6.88 -11.08
C GLY A 118 -10.26 -5.71 -10.38
N LEU A 119 -11.50 -5.92 -9.96
CA LEU A 119 -12.26 -4.99 -9.11
C LEU A 119 -12.93 -5.76 -7.97
N ALA A 120 -12.75 -5.29 -6.74
CA ALA A 120 -13.51 -5.71 -5.58
C ALA A 120 -14.12 -4.47 -4.91
N GLU A 121 -15.45 -4.46 -4.74
CA GLU A 121 -16.16 -3.39 -4.02
C GLU A 121 -16.44 -3.88 -2.59
N THR A 122 -15.56 -3.55 -1.65
CA THR A 122 -15.64 -4.06 -0.27
C THR A 122 -14.90 -3.18 0.73
N ILE A 123 -15.30 -3.29 2.01
CA ILE A 123 -14.56 -2.75 3.16
C ILE A 123 -13.87 -3.85 3.99
N ASP A 124 -14.05 -5.12 3.62
CA ASP A 124 -13.43 -6.28 4.28
C ASP A 124 -11.98 -6.46 3.80
N LEU A 125 -11.12 -5.52 4.19
CA LEU A 125 -9.72 -5.48 3.76
C LEU A 125 -8.84 -6.53 4.43
N VAL A 126 -9.17 -6.92 5.67
CA VAL A 126 -8.35 -7.85 6.48
C VAL A 126 -8.19 -9.22 5.78
N PRO A 127 -9.25 -9.91 5.33
CA PRO A 127 -9.10 -11.17 4.59
C PRO A 127 -8.33 -11.02 3.28
N LEU A 128 -8.49 -9.90 2.57
CA LEU A 128 -7.80 -9.61 1.31
C LEU A 128 -6.29 -9.41 1.49
N LEU A 129 -5.89 -8.81 2.61
CA LEU A 129 -4.49 -8.58 2.97
C LEU A 129 -3.83 -9.84 3.54
N ALA A 130 -4.58 -10.65 4.29
CA ALA A 130 -4.08 -11.90 4.88
C ALA A 130 -3.86 -13.02 3.85
N SER A 131 -4.65 -13.04 2.78
CA SER A 131 -4.56 -14.06 1.74
C SER A 131 -3.49 -13.69 0.70
N PRO A 132 -2.71 -14.64 0.17
CA PRO A 132 -1.83 -14.37 -0.97
C PRO A 132 -2.65 -14.00 -2.22
N GLY A 133 -2.06 -13.24 -3.14
CA GLY A 133 -2.73 -12.81 -4.37
C GLY A 133 -1.94 -11.75 -5.15
N PRO A 134 -2.53 -11.19 -6.22
CA PRO A 134 -1.88 -10.16 -7.05
C PRO A 134 -1.64 -8.87 -6.26
N PRO A 135 -0.99 -7.84 -6.79
CA PRO A 135 -0.91 -6.55 -6.11
C PRO A 135 -2.29 -5.95 -5.79
N LEU A 136 -2.37 -5.15 -4.72
CA LEU A 136 -3.57 -4.47 -4.27
C LEU A 136 -3.44 -2.96 -4.45
N LEU A 137 -4.47 -2.34 -5.01
CA LEU A 137 -4.70 -0.90 -4.88
C LEU A 137 -5.95 -0.67 -4.04
N ILE A 138 -5.84 0.00 -2.89
CA ILE A 138 -6.97 0.32 -2.02
C ILE A 138 -7.31 1.81 -2.16
N ASP A 139 -8.49 2.11 -2.72
CA ASP A 139 -9.02 3.49 -2.87
C ASP A 139 -10.43 3.57 -2.25
N CYS A 140 -10.59 4.16 -1.07
CA CYS A 140 -9.56 4.72 -0.19
C CYS A 140 -9.79 4.37 1.29
N LEU A 141 -8.76 4.52 2.11
CA LEU A 141 -8.87 4.30 3.56
C LEU A 141 -9.84 5.31 4.23
N THR A 142 -10.04 6.48 3.63
CA THR A 142 -11.01 7.46 4.14
C THR A 142 -12.45 6.97 4.05
N LEU A 143 -12.85 6.40 2.91
CA LEU A 143 -14.19 5.84 2.75
C LEU A 143 -14.33 4.50 3.48
N TRP A 144 -13.25 3.73 3.59
CA TRP A 144 -13.22 2.57 4.47
C TRP A 144 -13.57 2.95 5.91
N LEU A 145 -12.95 4.01 6.46
CA LEU A 145 -13.24 4.43 7.82
C LEU A 145 -14.68 4.90 7.98
N SER A 146 -15.18 5.73 7.07
CA SER A 146 -16.57 6.22 7.11
C SER A 146 -17.57 5.06 7.16
N ARG A 147 -17.41 4.08 6.27
CA ARG A 147 -18.30 2.91 6.21
C ARG A 147 -18.09 1.95 7.38
N THR A 148 -16.89 1.88 7.94
CA THR A 148 -16.63 1.13 9.17
C THR A 148 -17.35 1.77 10.36
N MET A 149 -17.35 3.11 10.45
CA MET A 149 -18.13 3.85 11.44
C MET A 149 -19.64 3.63 11.25
N ASP A 150 -20.14 3.62 10.01
CA ASP A 150 -21.53 3.27 9.69
C ASP A 150 -21.88 1.86 10.19
N ALA A 151 -21.08 0.86 9.81
CA ALA A 151 -21.30 -0.54 10.17
C ALA A 151 -21.21 -0.80 11.69
N CYS A 152 -20.45 0.02 12.40
CA CYS A 152 -20.34 -0.02 13.86
C CYS A 152 -21.35 0.89 14.58
N GLU A 153 -22.26 1.54 13.84
CA GLU A 153 -23.31 2.44 14.36
C GLU A 153 -22.77 3.66 15.12
N VAL A 154 -21.51 4.06 14.86
CA VAL A 154 -20.83 5.12 15.62
C VAL A 154 -21.49 6.48 15.44
N TRP A 155 -22.05 6.76 14.27
CA TRP A 155 -22.75 8.03 14.04
C TRP A 155 -24.00 8.21 14.90
N SER A 156 -24.62 7.11 15.33
CA SER A 156 -25.77 7.13 16.24
C SER A 156 -25.34 7.08 17.71
N ASP A 157 -24.19 6.47 18.00
CA ASP A 157 -23.62 6.38 19.35
C ASP A 157 -22.09 6.48 19.30
N LEU A 158 -21.59 7.69 19.59
CA LEU A 158 -20.15 7.99 19.55
C LEU A 158 -19.35 7.21 20.60
N THR A 159 -19.99 6.65 21.64
CA THR A 159 -19.28 5.84 22.66
C THR A 159 -18.73 4.54 22.08
N ARG A 160 -19.25 4.11 20.93
CA ARG A 160 -18.80 2.92 20.18
C ARG A 160 -17.53 3.14 19.37
N ALA A 161 -16.88 4.31 19.49
CA ALA A 161 -15.63 4.62 18.83
C ALA A 161 -14.56 3.52 19.03
N THR A 162 -14.47 2.94 20.24
CA THR A 162 -13.52 1.88 20.60
C THR A 162 -13.63 0.64 19.71
N VAL A 163 -14.82 0.33 19.20
CA VAL A 163 -15.02 -0.77 18.25
C VAL A 163 -14.32 -0.48 16.92
N VAL A 164 -14.40 0.76 16.44
CA VAL A 164 -13.71 1.18 15.21
C VAL A 164 -12.21 1.23 15.43
N GLU A 165 -11.74 1.61 16.62
CA GLU A 165 -10.32 1.54 16.94
C GLU A 165 -9.77 0.11 16.87
N ALA A 166 -10.54 -0.88 17.33
CA ALA A 166 -10.18 -2.28 17.18
C ALA A 166 -10.10 -2.69 15.69
N ARG A 167 -11.04 -2.24 14.85
CA ARG A 167 -10.98 -2.48 13.39
C ARG A 167 -9.75 -1.86 12.73
N ILE A 168 -9.32 -0.67 13.18
CA ILE A 168 -8.07 -0.04 12.71
C ILE A 168 -6.87 -0.92 13.10
N ALA A 169 -6.84 -1.44 14.33
CA ALA A 169 -5.78 -2.33 14.79
C ALA A 169 -5.73 -3.64 13.99
N ASP A 170 -6.88 -4.27 13.71
CA ASP A 170 -6.98 -5.47 12.88
C ASP A 170 -6.46 -5.21 11.46
N LEU A 171 -6.87 -4.07 10.86
CA LEU A 171 -6.39 -3.66 9.54
C LEU A 171 -4.87 -3.45 9.54
N ALA A 172 -4.33 -2.81 10.57
CA ALA A 172 -2.89 -2.58 10.70
C ALA A 172 -2.09 -3.88 10.84
N ALA A 173 -2.61 -4.84 11.61
CA ALA A 173 -1.99 -6.17 11.74
C ALA A 173 -1.98 -6.92 10.40
N ALA A 174 -3.09 -6.89 9.67
CA ALA A 174 -3.20 -7.49 8.34
C ALA A 174 -2.29 -6.78 7.31
N TRP A 175 -2.25 -5.45 7.36
CA TRP A 175 -1.35 -4.63 6.55
C TRP A 175 0.10 -4.99 6.81
N SER A 176 0.52 -5.05 8.08
CA SER A 176 1.91 -5.34 8.45
C SER A 176 2.36 -6.76 8.05
N SER A 177 1.45 -7.73 8.03
CA SER A 177 1.75 -9.13 7.74
C SER A 177 1.54 -9.53 6.27
N THR A 178 0.97 -8.65 5.44
CA THR A 178 0.68 -9.00 4.05
C THR A 178 1.94 -9.30 3.25
N SER A 179 1.89 -10.40 2.49
CA SER A 179 2.91 -10.76 1.50
C SER A 179 2.67 -10.09 0.14
N ARG A 180 1.52 -9.45 -0.04
CA ARG A 180 1.17 -8.76 -1.30
C ARG A 180 1.89 -7.42 -1.39
N THR A 181 2.20 -7.00 -2.62
CA THR A 181 2.44 -5.58 -2.88
C THR A 181 1.12 -4.84 -2.70
N VAL A 182 1.08 -3.82 -1.86
CA VAL A 182 -0.13 -3.04 -1.59
C VAL A 182 0.16 -1.55 -1.64
N VAL A 183 -0.69 -0.83 -2.37
CA VAL A 183 -0.74 0.64 -2.39
C VAL A 183 -2.10 1.06 -1.87
N ALA A 184 -2.15 1.88 -0.82
CA ALA A 184 -3.38 2.46 -0.31
C ALA A 184 -3.34 3.98 -0.42
N VAL A 185 -4.47 4.58 -0.80
CA VAL A 185 -4.64 6.03 -0.75
C VAL A 185 -5.49 6.42 0.46
N SER A 186 -5.14 7.54 1.09
CA SER A 186 -5.92 8.12 2.18
C SER A 186 -5.88 9.64 2.12
N ASN A 187 -6.99 10.26 2.53
CA ASN A 187 -7.03 11.70 2.69
C ASN A 187 -6.30 12.12 3.96
N ASP A 188 -5.51 13.20 3.86
CA ASP A 188 -5.09 13.98 5.02
C ASP A 188 -6.11 15.09 5.26
N ILE A 189 -6.85 14.99 6.36
CA ILE A 189 -7.91 15.92 6.76
C ILE A 189 -7.61 16.60 8.11
N GLY A 190 -6.43 16.35 8.69
CA GLY A 190 -6.07 16.83 10.02
C GLY A 190 -5.59 18.29 10.06
N ALA A 191 -5.11 18.82 8.93
CA ALA A 191 -4.52 20.16 8.84
C ALA A 191 -5.55 21.32 8.73
N GLY A 192 -6.85 21.02 8.80
CA GLY A 192 -7.93 22.00 8.70
C GLY A 192 -8.45 22.53 10.04
N VAL A 193 -9.53 23.33 9.98
CA VAL A 193 -10.25 23.83 11.17
C VAL A 193 -10.90 22.67 11.92
N VAL A 194 -10.96 22.77 13.26
CA VAL A 194 -11.68 21.81 14.10
C VAL A 194 -13.18 21.84 13.77
N PRO A 195 -13.79 20.71 13.36
CA PRO A 195 -15.22 20.67 13.05
C PRO A 195 -16.10 21.04 14.27
N ALA A 196 -17.23 21.71 14.01
CA ALA A 196 -18.20 22.06 15.05
C ALA A 196 -19.06 20.85 15.48
N ASP A 197 -19.31 19.92 14.58
CA ASP A 197 -20.07 18.69 14.83
C ASP A 197 -19.22 17.63 15.57
N PRO A 198 -19.69 17.05 16.69
CA PRO A 198 -18.96 16.02 17.44
C PRO A 198 -18.62 14.78 16.62
N GLY A 199 -19.53 14.29 15.78
CA GLY A 199 -19.30 13.10 14.95
C GLY A 199 -18.19 13.33 13.93
N THR A 200 -18.19 14.51 13.30
CA THR A 200 -17.16 14.93 12.35
C THR A 200 -15.81 15.13 13.02
N ARG A 201 -15.76 15.65 14.26
CA ARG A 201 -14.51 15.68 15.05
C ARG A 201 -13.98 14.28 15.31
N LEU A 202 -14.85 13.36 15.75
CA LEU A 202 -14.46 11.97 15.99
C LEU A 202 -13.92 11.31 14.71
N PHE A 203 -14.59 11.49 13.57
CA PHE A 203 -14.12 10.97 12.28
C PHE A 203 -12.73 11.51 11.93
N ARG A 204 -12.49 12.82 12.10
CA ARG A 204 -11.18 13.43 11.89
C ARG A 204 -10.11 12.82 12.79
N ASP A 205 -10.41 12.64 14.08
CA ASP A 205 -9.46 12.09 15.05
C ASP A 205 -9.14 10.61 14.74
N LEU A 206 -10.16 9.81 14.39
CA LEU A 206 -9.99 8.42 13.94
C LEU A 206 -9.23 8.32 12.60
N MET A 207 -9.44 9.25 11.65
CA MET A 207 -8.65 9.33 10.42
C MET A 207 -7.17 9.58 10.72
N GLY A 208 -6.87 10.46 11.69
CA GLY A 208 -5.51 10.68 12.16
C GLY A 208 -4.89 9.39 12.70
N ARG A 209 -5.59 8.68 13.60
CA ARG A 209 -5.13 7.39 14.15
C ARG A 209 -4.91 6.35 13.05
N LEU A 210 -5.88 6.18 12.15
CA LEU A 210 -5.77 5.25 11.02
C LEU A 210 -4.53 5.56 10.15
N ASN A 211 -4.38 6.81 9.71
CA ASN A 211 -3.25 7.20 8.87
C ASN A 211 -1.91 6.99 9.59
N THR A 212 -1.80 7.39 10.85
CA THR A 212 -0.59 7.17 11.66
C THR A 212 -0.27 5.69 11.81
N THR A 213 -1.24 4.86 12.19
CA THR A 213 -1.02 3.42 12.38
C THR A 213 -0.60 2.74 11.07
N ILE A 214 -1.30 2.99 9.96
CA ILE A 214 -0.92 2.37 8.66
C ILE A 214 0.42 2.91 8.17
N ALA A 215 0.73 4.20 8.36
CA ALA A 215 2.03 4.77 8.03
C ALA A 215 3.17 4.05 8.77
N HIS A 216 3.03 3.80 10.08
CA HIS A 216 4.02 3.08 10.87
C HIS A 216 4.30 1.66 10.37
N HIS A 217 3.30 0.99 9.80
CA HIS A 217 3.45 -0.36 9.24
C HIS A 217 3.76 -0.37 7.72
N SER A 218 3.91 0.80 7.10
CA SER A 218 4.21 0.94 5.68
C SER A 218 5.72 1.00 5.43
N THR A 219 6.16 0.38 4.34
CA THR A 219 7.56 0.46 3.91
C THR A 219 7.89 1.77 3.21
N THR A 220 6.86 2.47 2.73
CA THR A 220 6.96 3.74 2.03
C THR A 220 5.71 4.55 2.34
N VAL A 221 5.90 5.81 2.73
CA VAL A 221 4.81 6.76 2.90
C VAL A 221 5.07 7.92 1.96
N LEU A 222 4.09 8.25 1.14
CA LEU A 222 4.15 9.32 0.15
C LEU A 222 3.10 10.36 0.48
N TRP A 223 3.40 11.62 0.18
CA TRP A 223 2.44 12.70 0.26
C TRP A 223 2.27 13.36 -1.11
N THR A 224 1.03 13.51 -1.55
CA THR A 224 0.68 14.11 -2.83
C THR A 224 -0.05 15.44 -2.64
N LEU A 225 0.54 16.50 -3.18
CA LEU A 225 0.02 17.87 -3.15
C LEU A 225 0.12 18.49 -4.56
N ALA A 226 -0.98 19.05 -5.06
CA ALA A 226 -1.03 19.71 -6.38
C ALA A 226 -0.42 18.87 -7.53
N GLY A 227 -0.68 17.56 -7.53
CA GLY A 227 -0.17 16.62 -8.53
C GLY A 227 1.29 16.22 -8.37
N ARG A 228 1.98 16.69 -7.31
CA ARG A 228 3.36 16.31 -7.00
C ARG A 228 3.39 15.37 -5.81
N THR A 229 4.12 14.27 -5.95
CA THR A 229 4.29 13.27 -4.91
C THR A 229 5.71 13.32 -4.36
N ILE A 230 5.83 13.37 -3.03
CA ILE A 230 7.11 13.34 -2.31
C ILE A 230 7.10 12.25 -1.24
N PRO A 231 8.25 11.64 -0.91
CA PRO A 231 8.38 10.80 0.27
C PRO A 231 8.18 11.59 1.57
N LEU A 232 7.55 10.97 2.58
CA LEU A 232 7.51 11.45 3.96
C LEU A 232 8.60 10.80 4.82
#